data_AF-A0A920TDZ9-F1
#
_entry.id   AF-A0A920TDZ9-F1
#
_cell.length_a   1.000
_cell.length_b   1.000
_cell.length_c   1.000
_cell.angle_alpha   90.00
_cell.angle_beta   90.00
_cell.angle_gamma   90.00
#
_symmetry.space_group_name_H-M   'P 1'
#
loop_
_entity.id
_entity.type
_entity.pdbx_description
1 polymer ?
#
loop_
_entity_poly.entity_id
_entity_poly.type
_entity_poly.pdbx_seq_one_letter_code
_entity_poly.pdbx_strand_id
1 'polypeptide(L)'
;MRRNFTFGESPIKNMLEKARRLSEFHHELRINAGAFELEGREMGIDVTVHKNVKIEVINRHSPSRNIVEELMVIYNNFAGQYCLQNDVPTIYRTQASPRHAMPSQLPDGPLGRYEGAKLLRPAVISTRPGPHFGLALDHYSRATSPIRRYQDLMVQGQILHHMYHQKIKYTSEEMISKANACGQQSRILSRVENSRNRYWFLKFLDQNLSARNHQWTMPAIVLETKNDQRAILELTDYPFRIRCSLQATSKPGDEIGVSLKGVDLWNRSAQFVLAQ
;
A
#
# COMPACT_ATOMS: atom_id res chain seq x y z
N MET A 1 11.15 13.01 28.62
CA MET A 1 11.77 11.73 29.03
C MET A 1 10.96 10.56 28.51
N ARG A 2 11.39 9.90 27.43
CA ARG A 2 10.85 8.56 27.09
C ARG A 2 11.48 7.59 28.09
N ARG A 3 10.69 7.06 29.02
CA ARG A 3 11.16 5.96 29.89
C ARG A 3 11.37 4.75 28.97
N ASN A 4 12.61 4.28 28.85
CA ASN A 4 12.92 3.02 28.18
C ASN A 4 12.42 1.88 29.07
N PHE A 5 11.17 1.46 28.87
CA PHE A 5 10.67 0.24 29.48
C PHE A 5 11.36 -0.95 28.80
N THR A 6 12.29 -1.60 29.50
CA THR A 6 12.83 -2.90 29.10
C THR A 6 11.91 -3.97 29.63
N PHE A 7 11.32 -4.78 28.75
CA PHE A 7 10.37 -5.83 29.13
C PHE A 7 11.02 -7.06 29.79
N GLY A 8 12.28 -7.00 30.22
CA GLY A 8 12.98 -8.07 30.98
C GLY A 8 12.75 -9.48 30.43
N GLU A 9 12.48 -10.45 31.30
CA GLU A 9 11.84 -11.75 30.98
C GLU A 9 10.33 -11.71 31.29
N SER A 10 9.65 -10.65 30.90
CA SER A 10 8.20 -10.56 31.14
C SER A 10 7.42 -11.55 30.25
N PRO A 11 6.24 -12.00 30.70
CA PRO A 11 5.32 -12.78 29.87
C PRO A 11 4.98 -12.10 28.54
N ILE A 12 4.95 -10.76 28.50
CA ILE A 12 4.68 -9.97 27.30
C ILE A 12 5.80 -10.13 26.27
N LYS A 13 7.06 -10.08 26.71
CA LYS A 13 8.21 -10.31 25.81
C LYS A 13 8.12 -11.71 25.18
N ASN A 14 7.88 -12.73 26.00
CA ASN A 14 7.76 -14.11 25.52
C ASN A 14 6.61 -14.26 24.50
N MET A 15 5.48 -13.58 24.73
CA MET A 15 4.36 -13.57 23.78
C MET A 15 4.72 -12.90 22.46
N LEU A 16 5.39 -11.74 22.49
CA LEU A 16 5.85 -11.03 21.30
C LEU A 16 6.91 -11.82 20.52
N GLU A 17 7.80 -12.54 21.20
CA GLU A 17 8.77 -13.42 20.57
C GLU A 17 8.10 -14.60 19.85
N LYS A 18 7.07 -15.21 20.46
CA LYS A 18 6.27 -16.24 19.81
C LYS A 18 5.53 -15.71 18.59
N ALA A 19 4.91 -14.53 18.70
CA ALA A 19 4.24 -13.87 17.59
C ALA A 19 5.21 -13.60 16.43
N ARG A 20 6.43 -13.13 16.74
CA ARG A 20 7.50 -12.92 15.77
C ARG A 20 7.88 -14.21 15.04
N ARG A 21 8.18 -15.28 15.78
CA ARG A 21 8.55 -16.57 15.18
C ARG A 21 7.44 -17.12 14.28
N LEU A 22 6.18 -17.02 14.70
CA LEU A 22 5.04 -17.45 13.90
C LEU A 22 4.91 -16.61 12.62
N SER A 23 5.01 -15.28 12.72
CA SER A 23 4.93 -14.40 11.55
C SER A 23 6.06 -14.64 10.56
N GLU A 24 7.29 -14.86 11.05
CA GLU A 24 8.44 -15.15 10.19
C GLU A 24 8.28 -16.48 9.48
N PHE A 25 7.88 -17.53 10.19
CA PHE A 25 7.62 -18.84 9.60
C PHE A 25 6.52 -18.78 8.52
N HIS A 26 5.40 -18.12 8.81
CA HIS A 26 4.32 -17.99 7.83
C HIS A 26 4.73 -17.13 6.63
N HIS A 27 5.48 -16.05 6.85
CA HIS A 27 6.04 -15.22 5.79
C HIS A 27 6.94 -16.04 4.86
N GLU A 28 7.88 -16.81 5.41
CA GLU A 28 8.76 -17.70 4.64
C GLU A 28 7.96 -18.71 3.82
N LEU A 29 6.91 -19.32 4.37
CA LEU A 29 6.03 -20.22 3.63
C LEU A 29 5.37 -19.51 2.43
N ARG A 30 4.85 -18.29 2.62
CA ARG A 30 4.24 -17.52 1.54
C ARG A 30 5.26 -17.16 0.46
N ILE A 31 6.44 -16.69 0.84
CA ILE A 31 7.51 -16.35 -0.11
C ILE A 31 7.94 -17.58 -0.90
N ASN A 32 8.14 -18.73 -0.25
CA ASN A 32 8.47 -19.99 -0.90
C ASN A 32 7.33 -20.50 -1.82
N ALA A 33 6.08 -20.17 -1.51
CA ALA A 33 4.92 -20.43 -2.37
C ALA A 33 4.74 -19.41 -3.52
N GLY A 34 5.64 -18.43 -3.64
CA GLY A 34 5.65 -17.44 -4.72
C GLY A 34 4.90 -16.15 -4.40
N ALA A 35 4.73 -15.80 -3.11
CA ALA A 35 4.16 -14.50 -2.74
C ALA A 35 5.07 -13.37 -3.25
N PHE A 36 4.45 -12.29 -3.68
CA PHE A 36 5.15 -11.19 -4.32
C PHE A 36 4.90 -9.90 -3.56
N GLU A 37 5.95 -9.42 -2.89
CA GLU A 37 5.91 -8.24 -2.04
C GLU A 37 6.62 -7.07 -2.70
N LEU A 38 5.95 -5.93 -2.69
CA LEU A 38 6.55 -4.67 -3.10
C LEU A 38 6.80 -3.84 -1.86
N GLU A 39 8.03 -3.39 -1.69
CA GLU A 39 8.35 -2.42 -0.66
C GLU A 39 7.45 -1.18 -0.82
N GLY A 40 6.87 -0.72 0.28
CA GLY A 40 6.04 0.47 0.31
C GLY A 40 6.74 1.63 1.02
N ARG A 41 6.76 2.80 0.37
CA ARG A 41 7.10 4.09 1.00
C ARG A 41 5.87 4.98 0.99
N GLU A 42 5.60 5.63 2.12
CA GLU A 42 4.50 6.58 2.27
C GLU A 42 4.98 7.92 2.76
N MET A 43 4.26 8.98 2.42
CA MET A 43 4.43 10.30 3.03
C MET A 43 3.61 10.38 4.32
N GLY A 44 4.29 10.41 5.46
CA GLY A 44 3.76 10.91 6.72
C GLY A 44 3.72 12.43 6.68
N ILE A 45 2.55 13.01 6.85
CA ILE A 45 2.33 14.46 6.78
C ILE A 45 1.93 14.97 8.16
N ASP A 46 2.76 15.82 8.75
CA ASP A 46 2.50 16.50 10.01
C ASP A 46 2.18 17.98 9.74
N VAL A 47 0.98 18.39 10.17
CA VAL A 47 0.45 19.75 10.05
C VAL A 47 0.11 20.37 11.41
N THR A 48 0.64 19.79 12.51
CA THR A 48 0.33 20.22 13.88
C THR A 48 0.84 21.62 14.20
N VAL A 49 1.99 22.00 13.65
CA VAL A 49 2.55 23.35 13.80
C VAL A 49 1.93 24.27 12.75
N HIS A 50 1.28 25.34 13.20
CA HIS A 50 0.59 26.26 12.30
C HIS A 50 1.54 26.80 11.22
N LYS A 51 1.12 26.69 9.96
CA LYS A 51 1.85 27.12 8.74
C LYS A 51 3.21 26.43 8.50
N ASN A 52 3.56 25.40 9.26
CA ASN A 52 4.77 24.62 9.03
C ASN A 52 4.42 23.16 8.79
N VAL A 53 4.42 22.76 7.51
CA VAL A 53 4.17 21.38 7.12
C VAL A 53 5.47 20.60 7.28
N LYS A 54 5.43 19.42 7.90
CA LYS A 54 6.57 18.51 7.94
C LYS A 54 6.22 17.22 7.21
N ILE A 55 7.18 16.70 6.45
CA ILE A 55 7.04 15.44 5.73
C ILE A 55 8.08 14.46 6.29
N GLU A 56 7.61 13.30 6.68
CA GLU A 56 8.43 12.14 7.01
C GLU A 56 8.15 11.05 5.97
N VAL A 57 9.19 10.40 5.45
CA VAL A 57 8.99 9.22 4.62
C VAL A 57 8.98 7.99 5.50
N ILE A 58 7.82 7.35 5.54
CA ILE A 58 7.58 6.16 6.33
C ILE A 58 7.85 4.95 5.45
N ASN A 59 8.90 4.20 5.77
CA ASN A 59 9.13 2.87 5.22
C ASN A 59 8.21 1.89 5.91
N ARG A 60 7.45 1.08 5.15
CA ARG A 60 6.48 0.14 5.73
C ARG A 60 7.15 -1.04 6.45
N HIS A 61 8.41 -1.33 6.18
CA HIS A 61 9.14 -2.42 6.83
C HIS A 61 9.61 -2.05 8.24
N SER A 62 8.99 -2.68 9.23
CA SER A 62 9.51 -2.76 10.59
C SER A 62 9.14 -4.12 11.18
N PRO A 63 9.94 -4.69 12.11
CA PRO A 63 9.62 -5.98 12.72
C PRO A 63 8.20 -6.03 13.32
N SER A 64 7.76 -4.95 13.97
CA SER A 64 6.41 -4.85 14.54
C SER A 64 5.31 -4.83 13.48
N ARG A 65 5.51 -4.14 12.36
CA ARG A 65 4.52 -4.10 11.27
C ARG A 65 4.43 -5.45 10.57
N ASN A 66 5.56 -6.10 10.32
CA ASN A 66 5.60 -7.44 9.72
C ASN A 66 4.82 -8.46 10.58
N ILE A 67 5.02 -8.43 11.91
CA ILE A 67 4.26 -9.29 12.83
C ILE A 67 2.75 -9.07 12.67
N VAL A 68 2.31 -7.81 12.73
CA VAL A 68 0.88 -7.50 12.64
C VAL A 68 0.34 -7.88 11.26
N GLU A 69 1.02 -7.51 10.18
CA GLU A 69 0.62 -7.80 8.81
C GLU A 69 0.42 -9.29 8.58
N GLU A 70 1.41 -10.13 8.94
CA GLU A 70 1.30 -11.57 8.78
C GLU A 70 0.19 -12.19 9.62
N LEU A 71 0.04 -11.76 10.88
CA LEU A 71 -1.07 -12.22 11.71
C LEU A 71 -2.42 -11.85 11.12
N MET A 72 -2.55 -10.68 10.48
CA MET A 72 -3.77 -10.31 9.77
C MET A 72 -3.97 -11.15 8.52
N VAL A 73 -2.92 -11.49 7.78
CA VAL A 73 -2.99 -12.40 6.62
C VAL A 73 -3.47 -13.78 7.06
N ILE A 74 -2.88 -14.35 8.12
CA ILE A 74 -3.28 -15.63 8.71
C ILE A 74 -4.76 -15.61 9.11
N TYR A 75 -5.20 -14.61 9.87
CA TYR A 75 -6.58 -14.51 10.31
C TYR A 75 -7.55 -14.42 9.12
N ASN A 76 -7.24 -13.59 8.13
CA ASN A 76 -8.06 -13.40 6.94
C ASN A 76 -8.12 -14.68 6.07
N ASN A 77 -7.03 -15.44 6.00
CA ASN A 77 -7.01 -16.75 5.38
C ASN A 77 -7.97 -17.71 6.10
N PHE A 78 -7.84 -17.83 7.43
CA PHE A 78 -8.74 -18.68 8.23
C PHE A 78 -10.20 -18.26 8.19
N ALA A 79 -10.50 -16.96 8.15
CA ALA A 79 -11.87 -16.48 7.98
C ALA A 79 -12.47 -16.93 6.64
N GLY A 80 -11.68 -16.84 5.56
CA GLY A 80 -12.07 -17.37 4.24
C GLY A 80 -12.21 -18.89 4.23
N GLN A 81 -11.31 -19.60 4.90
CA GLN A 81 -11.30 -21.06 5.02
C GLN A 81 -12.52 -21.56 5.79
N TYR A 82 -12.85 -20.92 6.91
CA TYR A 82 -14.04 -21.24 7.69
C TYR A 82 -15.30 -21.15 6.82
N CYS A 83 -15.43 -20.05 6.07
CA CYS A 83 -16.58 -19.85 5.19
C CYS A 83 -16.64 -20.93 4.10
N LEU A 84 -15.49 -21.28 3.51
CA LEU A 84 -15.39 -22.30 2.48
C LEU A 84 -15.80 -23.70 2.99
N GLN A 85 -15.30 -24.10 4.15
CA GLN A 85 -15.52 -25.44 4.71
C GLN A 85 -16.96 -25.65 5.20
N ASN A 86 -17.66 -24.57 5.57
CA ASN A 86 -19.02 -24.62 6.10
C ASN A 86 -20.08 -24.16 5.08
N ASP A 87 -19.70 -23.96 3.82
CA ASP A 87 -20.57 -23.42 2.77
C ASP A 87 -21.31 -22.12 3.17
N VAL A 88 -20.59 -21.27 3.90
CA VAL A 88 -21.10 -19.96 4.36
C VAL A 88 -20.71 -18.90 3.32
N PRO A 89 -21.67 -18.15 2.76
CA PRO A 89 -21.38 -17.05 1.86
C PRO A 89 -20.39 -16.04 2.46
N THR A 90 -19.41 -15.60 1.66
CA THR A 90 -18.47 -14.55 2.06
C THR A 90 -17.99 -13.77 0.84
N ILE A 91 -17.22 -12.71 1.08
CA ILE A 91 -16.57 -11.92 0.03
C ILE A 91 -15.08 -12.23 0.02
N TYR A 92 -14.68 -13.07 -0.91
CA TYR A 92 -13.28 -13.31 -1.21
C TYR A 92 -12.67 -12.11 -1.93
N ARG A 93 -11.38 -11.91 -1.70
CA ARG A 93 -10.55 -10.97 -2.44
C ARG A 93 -9.55 -11.78 -3.25
N THR A 94 -9.73 -11.78 -4.55
CA THR A 94 -8.95 -12.59 -5.49
C THR A 94 -8.04 -11.70 -6.32
N GLN A 95 -6.90 -12.23 -6.74
CA GLN A 95 -5.94 -11.54 -7.59
C GLN A 95 -5.35 -12.55 -8.56
N ALA A 96 -5.75 -12.44 -9.83
CA ALA A 96 -5.24 -13.30 -10.88
C ALA A 96 -3.74 -13.06 -11.13
N SER A 97 -3.06 -14.08 -11.63
CA SER A 97 -1.64 -14.00 -11.98
C SER A 97 -1.37 -12.89 -13.00
N PRO A 98 -0.18 -12.25 -12.94
CA PRO A 98 0.32 -11.33 -13.95
C PRO A 98 0.16 -11.88 -15.37
N ARG A 99 -0.01 -10.98 -16.36
CA ARG A 99 -0.10 -11.39 -17.78
C ARG A 99 1.22 -11.93 -18.32
N HIS A 100 2.32 -11.44 -17.79
CA HIS A 100 3.67 -11.85 -18.15
C HIS A 100 4.33 -12.47 -16.91
N ALA A 101 5.29 -13.38 -17.12
CA ALA A 101 6.05 -13.94 -16.02
C ALA A 101 6.73 -12.81 -15.21
N MET A 102 6.75 -12.98 -13.89
CA MET A 102 7.51 -12.06 -13.04
C MET A 102 9.00 -12.28 -13.31
N PRO A 103 9.80 -11.20 -13.44
CA PRO A 103 11.24 -11.34 -13.58
C PRO A 103 11.84 -11.95 -12.31
N SER A 104 12.96 -12.67 -12.46
CA SER A 104 13.67 -13.29 -11.33
C SER A 104 14.23 -12.26 -10.35
N GLN A 105 14.52 -11.05 -10.84
CA GLN A 105 14.98 -9.94 -10.03
C GLN A 105 14.40 -8.64 -10.59
N LEU A 106 13.96 -7.76 -9.69
CA LEU A 106 13.59 -6.39 -10.02
C LEU A 106 14.71 -5.43 -9.60
N PRO A 107 14.87 -4.29 -10.27
CA PRO A 107 15.78 -3.25 -9.82
C PRO A 107 15.43 -2.81 -8.39
N ASP A 108 16.43 -2.47 -7.58
CA ASP A 108 16.16 -1.93 -6.25
C ASP A 108 15.50 -0.54 -6.31
N GLY A 109 14.79 -0.19 -5.24
CA GLY A 109 14.27 1.16 -5.05
C GLY A 109 13.06 1.51 -5.94
N PRO A 110 12.89 2.80 -6.32
CA PRO A 110 11.71 3.29 -7.02
C PRO A 110 11.37 2.56 -8.32
N LEU A 111 12.38 2.19 -9.11
CA LEU A 111 12.18 1.57 -10.43
C LEU A 111 11.54 0.19 -10.30
N GLY A 112 12.12 -0.73 -9.53
CA GLY A 112 11.55 -2.07 -9.39
C GLY A 112 10.17 -2.07 -8.73
N ARG A 113 9.91 -1.14 -7.80
CA ARG A 113 8.56 -0.93 -7.27
C ARG A 113 7.57 -0.53 -8.36
N TYR A 114 7.96 0.39 -9.24
CA TYR A 114 7.15 0.85 -10.35
C TYR A 114 6.90 -0.26 -11.39
N GLU A 115 7.95 -0.98 -11.78
CA GLU A 115 7.87 -2.08 -12.75
C GLU A 115 7.06 -3.27 -12.20
N GLY A 116 7.37 -3.72 -10.98
CA GLY A 116 6.64 -4.80 -10.32
C GLY A 116 5.16 -4.46 -10.14
N ALA A 117 4.82 -3.21 -9.77
CA ALA A 117 3.43 -2.78 -9.67
C ALA A 117 2.68 -2.80 -11.02
N LYS A 118 3.37 -2.54 -12.15
CA LYS A 118 2.77 -2.62 -13.49
C LYS A 118 2.47 -4.06 -13.94
N LEU A 119 3.23 -5.03 -13.44
CA LEU A 119 3.03 -6.45 -13.77
C LEU A 119 1.84 -7.05 -13.01
N LEU A 120 1.60 -6.59 -11.79
CA LEU A 120 0.50 -7.07 -10.94
C LEU A 120 -0.87 -6.67 -11.48
N ARG A 121 -1.82 -7.62 -11.42
CA ARG A 121 -3.24 -7.31 -11.64
C ARG A 121 -3.85 -6.70 -10.39
N PRO A 122 -4.84 -5.81 -10.51
CA PRO A 122 -5.59 -5.34 -9.35
C PRO A 122 -6.38 -6.49 -8.72
N ALA A 123 -6.39 -6.54 -7.39
CA ALA A 123 -7.26 -7.46 -6.66
C ALA A 123 -8.74 -7.05 -6.79
N VAL A 124 -9.62 -8.04 -6.98
CA VAL A 124 -11.06 -7.87 -7.14
C VAL A 124 -11.81 -8.60 -6.03
N ILE A 125 -13.06 -8.23 -5.81
CA ILE A 125 -13.95 -8.97 -4.90
C ILE A 125 -14.72 -10.04 -5.67
N SER A 126 -14.98 -11.16 -5.03
CA SER A 126 -15.68 -12.32 -5.60
C SER A 126 -16.48 -13.02 -4.51
N THR A 127 -17.62 -13.62 -4.87
CA THR A 127 -18.36 -14.54 -3.99
C THR A 127 -17.82 -15.98 -4.08
N ARG A 128 -17.03 -16.28 -5.12
CA ARG A 128 -16.34 -17.56 -5.29
C ARG A 128 -14.91 -17.46 -4.78
N PRO A 129 -14.39 -18.49 -4.11
CA PRO A 129 -12.99 -18.54 -3.74
C PRO A 129 -12.11 -18.51 -4.98
N GLY A 130 -10.89 -18.02 -4.83
CA GLY A 130 -9.92 -17.98 -5.91
C GLY A 130 -8.58 -17.41 -5.43
N PRO A 131 -7.51 -17.67 -6.18
CA PRO A 131 -6.16 -17.37 -5.75
C PRO A 131 -5.95 -15.86 -5.59
N HIS A 132 -5.09 -15.50 -4.65
CA HIS A 132 -4.56 -14.16 -4.49
C HIS A 132 -3.05 -14.17 -4.76
N PHE A 133 -2.66 -13.91 -6.01
CA PHE A 133 -1.29 -14.00 -6.50
C PHE A 133 -0.25 -13.35 -5.57
N GLY A 134 -0.41 -12.07 -5.21
CA GLY A 134 0.58 -11.36 -4.39
C GLY A 134 0.73 -11.89 -2.96
N LEU A 135 -0.25 -12.65 -2.46
CA LEU A 135 -0.20 -13.27 -1.13
C LEU A 135 0.20 -14.75 -1.19
N ALA A 136 0.22 -15.39 -2.37
CA ALA A 136 0.34 -16.83 -2.56
C ALA A 136 -0.63 -17.65 -1.69
N LEU A 137 -1.91 -17.27 -1.72
CA LEU A 137 -3.00 -17.98 -1.03
C LEU A 137 -4.07 -18.41 -2.03
N ASP A 138 -4.62 -19.62 -1.85
CA ASP A 138 -5.70 -20.17 -2.70
C ASP A 138 -7.05 -19.46 -2.50
N HIS A 139 -7.23 -18.85 -1.34
CA HIS A 139 -8.38 -18.05 -0.99
C HIS A 139 -7.99 -17.01 0.05
N TYR A 140 -8.71 -15.89 0.08
CA TYR A 140 -8.45 -14.81 1.04
C TYR A 140 -9.71 -13.99 1.26
N SER A 141 -10.14 -13.80 2.51
CA SER A 141 -11.29 -12.95 2.85
C SER A 141 -10.93 -11.96 3.94
N ARG A 142 -11.30 -10.68 3.77
CA ARG A 142 -10.92 -9.64 4.73
C ARG A 142 -11.92 -9.56 5.88
N ALA A 143 -11.43 -9.72 7.09
CA ALA A 143 -12.21 -9.70 8.32
C ALA A 143 -11.51 -9.00 9.49
N THR A 144 -10.33 -8.41 9.32
CA THR A 144 -9.51 -7.86 10.43
C THR A 144 -9.69 -6.37 10.70
N SER A 145 -10.57 -5.65 10.00
CA SER A 145 -10.71 -4.20 10.15
C SER A 145 -12.17 -3.70 10.16
N PRO A 146 -13.08 -4.29 10.94
CA PRO A 146 -14.52 -3.96 10.94
C PRO A 146 -14.83 -2.51 11.33
N ILE A 147 -14.01 -1.88 12.19
CA ILE A 147 -14.17 -0.47 12.61
C ILE A 147 -14.10 0.50 11.43
N ARG A 148 -13.30 0.19 10.41
CA ARG A 148 -13.01 1.08 9.27
C ARG A 148 -13.41 0.52 7.91
N ARG A 149 -13.82 -0.75 7.83
CA ARG A 149 -14.28 -1.41 6.60
C ARG A 149 -15.57 -2.17 6.89
N TYR A 150 -16.68 -1.70 6.31
CA TYR A 150 -17.98 -2.35 6.45
C TYR A 150 -18.00 -3.80 5.90
N GLN A 151 -17.21 -4.08 4.86
CA GLN A 151 -17.07 -5.44 4.32
C GLN A 151 -16.56 -6.42 5.38
N ASP A 152 -15.56 -6.03 6.17
CA ASP A 152 -15.03 -6.85 7.26
C ASP A 152 -16.06 -7.08 8.37
N LEU A 153 -16.84 -6.04 8.71
CA LEU A 153 -17.94 -6.15 9.66
C LEU A 153 -19.01 -7.14 9.18
N MET A 154 -19.34 -7.08 7.89
CA MET A 154 -20.29 -8.00 7.27
C MET A 154 -19.79 -9.44 7.30
N VAL A 155 -18.51 -9.67 6.96
CA VAL A 155 -17.88 -11.01 7.03
C VAL A 155 -17.83 -11.53 8.46
N GLN A 156 -17.39 -10.72 9.43
CA GLN A 156 -17.40 -11.13 10.85
C GLN A 156 -18.81 -11.44 11.33
N GLY A 157 -19.79 -10.59 11.01
CA GLY A 157 -21.18 -10.79 11.38
C GLY A 157 -21.81 -12.04 10.78
N GLN A 158 -21.44 -12.38 9.54
CA GLN A 158 -21.85 -13.62 8.88
C GLN A 158 -21.28 -14.86 9.59
N ILE A 159 -19.96 -14.86 9.86
CA ILE A 159 -19.27 -15.95 10.56
C ILE A 159 -19.87 -16.17 11.95
N LEU A 160 -20.01 -15.10 12.74
CA LEU A 160 -20.57 -15.19 14.09
C LEU A 160 -22.03 -15.66 14.08
N HIS A 161 -22.85 -15.14 13.17
CA HIS A 161 -24.25 -15.57 13.07
C HIS A 161 -24.36 -17.06 12.73
N HIS A 162 -23.50 -17.56 11.84
CA HIS A 162 -23.42 -18.99 11.54
C HIS A 162 -22.97 -19.79 12.77
N MET A 163 -21.90 -19.37 13.46
CA MET A 163 -21.40 -20.08 14.65
C MET A 163 -22.46 -20.19 15.76
N TYR A 164 -23.22 -19.14 16.03
CA TYR A 164 -24.20 -19.12 17.12
C TYR A 164 -25.56 -19.72 16.77
N HIS A 165 -25.99 -19.64 15.50
CA HIS A 165 -27.35 -20.01 15.11
C HIS A 165 -27.43 -21.09 14.03
N GLN A 166 -26.30 -21.51 13.44
CA GLN A 166 -26.24 -22.43 12.31
C GLN A 166 -27.11 -21.97 11.13
N LYS A 167 -27.14 -20.65 10.90
CA LYS A 167 -27.94 -19.98 9.86
C LYS A 167 -27.11 -18.99 9.06
N ILE A 168 -27.51 -18.77 7.82
CA ILE A 168 -26.93 -17.77 6.93
C ILE A 168 -27.59 -16.41 7.20
N LYS A 169 -26.79 -15.38 7.49
CA LYS A 169 -27.29 -14.01 7.74
C LYS A 169 -27.57 -13.24 6.45
N TYR A 170 -26.65 -13.34 5.49
CA TYR A 170 -26.71 -12.71 4.18
C TYR A 170 -26.45 -13.76 3.11
N THR A 171 -27.25 -13.73 2.05
CA THR A 171 -27.01 -14.50 0.84
C THR A 171 -25.79 -13.97 0.07
N SER A 172 -25.22 -14.79 -0.81
CA SER A 172 -24.11 -14.38 -1.68
C SER A 172 -24.44 -13.12 -2.52
N GLU A 173 -25.67 -13.01 -3.01
CA GLU A 173 -26.15 -11.86 -3.79
C GLU A 173 -26.23 -10.58 -2.96
N GLU A 174 -26.76 -10.66 -1.74
CA GLU A 174 -26.81 -9.52 -0.82
C GLU A 174 -25.40 -9.06 -0.43
N MET A 175 -24.50 -9.99 -0.13
CA MET A 175 -23.13 -9.67 0.26
C MET A 175 -22.39 -8.96 -0.89
N ILE A 176 -22.49 -9.46 -2.13
CA ILE A 176 -21.77 -8.85 -3.25
C ILE A 176 -22.35 -7.49 -3.63
N SER A 177 -23.67 -7.34 -3.57
CA SER A 177 -24.35 -6.06 -3.80
C SER A 177 -23.89 -5.00 -2.80
N LYS A 178 -23.94 -5.31 -1.50
CA LYS A 178 -23.46 -4.42 -0.43
C LYS A 178 -21.95 -4.13 -0.56
N ALA A 179 -21.15 -5.16 -0.86
CA ALA A 179 -19.71 -5.00 -1.01
C ALA A 179 -19.34 -4.09 -2.19
N ASN A 180 -20.06 -4.17 -3.32
CA ASN A 180 -19.89 -3.29 -4.47
C ASN A 180 -20.24 -1.84 -4.15
N ALA A 181 -21.36 -1.60 -3.45
CA ALA A 181 -21.74 -0.26 -2.99
C ALA A 181 -20.65 0.36 -2.09
N CYS A 182 -20.14 -0.40 -1.11
CA CYS A 182 -19.02 0.03 -0.27
C CYS A 182 -17.73 0.27 -1.08
N GLY A 183 -17.50 -0.54 -2.12
CA GLY A 183 -16.35 -0.41 -3.02
C GLY A 183 -16.36 0.90 -3.79
N GLN A 184 -17.53 1.35 -4.27
CA GLN A 184 -17.67 2.65 -4.93
C GLN A 184 -17.31 3.81 -3.98
N GLN A 185 -17.83 3.78 -2.76
CA GLN A 185 -17.54 4.82 -1.77
C GLN A 185 -16.07 4.84 -1.36
N SER A 186 -15.44 3.66 -1.25
CA SER A 186 -14.01 3.53 -0.96
C SER A 186 -13.15 4.19 -2.05
N ARG A 187 -13.54 4.08 -3.33
CA ARG A 187 -12.81 4.76 -4.44
C ARG A 187 -12.92 6.28 -4.37
N ILE A 188 -14.05 6.82 -3.92
CA ILE A 188 -14.22 8.26 -3.70
C ILE A 188 -13.32 8.71 -2.54
N LEU A 189 -13.36 8.00 -1.42
CA LEU A 189 -12.55 8.31 -0.24
C LEU A 189 -11.05 8.32 -0.59
N SER A 190 -10.55 7.28 -1.28
CA SER A 190 -9.14 7.24 -1.69
C SER A 190 -8.74 8.38 -2.62
N ARG A 191 -9.64 8.87 -3.50
CA ARG A 191 -9.36 10.05 -4.34
C ARG A 191 -9.22 11.32 -3.52
N VAL A 192 -10.07 11.49 -2.50
CA VAL A 192 -10.02 12.64 -1.58
C VAL A 192 -8.75 12.57 -0.73
N GLU A 193 -8.43 11.41 -0.15
CA GLU A 193 -7.21 11.20 0.63
C GLU A 193 -5.95 11.47 -0.18
N ASN A 194 -5.85 10.92 -1.40
CA ASN A 194 -4.72 11.17 -2.30
C ASN A 194 -4.62 12.65 -2.68
N SER A 195 -5.75 13.30 -2.93
CA SER A 195 -5.81 14.75 -3.21
C SER A 195 -5.33 15.59 -2.04
N ARG A 196 -5.75 15.24 -0.82
CA ARG A 196 -5.32 15.89 0.43
C ARG A 196 -3.84 15.71 0.66
N ASN A 197 -3.33 14.48 0.55
CA ASN A 197 -1.91 14.18 0.75
C ASN A 197 -1.05 14.93 -0.28
N ARG A 198 -1.49 14.95 -1.55
CA ARG A 198 -0.85 15.73 -2.60
C ARG A 198 -0.83 17.22 -2.27
N TYR A 199 -1.95 17.82 -1.87
CA TYR A 199 -2.03 19.23 -1.51
C TYR A 199 -1.04 19.60 -0.40
N TRP A 200 -1.00 18.84 0.69
CA TRP A 200 -0.09 19.14 1.79
C TRP A 200 1.37 18.92 1.43
N PHE A 201 1.68 17.92 0.61
CA PHE A 201 3.04 17.76 0.08
C PHE A 201 3.45 18.94 -0.81
N LEU A 202 2.55 19.43 -1.66
CA LEU A 202 2.81 20.63 -2.46
C LEU A 202 3.01 21.87 -1.60
N LYS A 203 2.22 22.04 -0.53
CA LYS A 203 2.43 23.12 0.43
C LYS A 203 3.78 23.01 1.16
N PHE A 204 4.21 21.79 1.47
CA PHE A 204 5.57 21.53 1.95
C PHE A 204 6.64 21.92 0.93
N LEU A 205 6.39 21.67 -0.37
CA LEU A 205 7.32 22.08 -1.40
C LEU A 205 7.41 23.61 -1.51
N ASP A 206 6.26 24.29 -1.50
CA ASP A 206 6.14 25.74 -1.63
C ASP A 206 6.87 26.49 -0.50
N GLN A 207 6.59 26.14 0.76
CA GLN A 207 7.24 26.77 1.92
C GLN A 207 8.79 26.62 1.89
N ASN A 208 9.28 25.47 1.43
CA ASN A 208 10.72 25.17 1.40
C ASN A 208 11.39 25.82 0.19
N LEU A 209 10.68 25.95 -0.93
CA LEU A 209 11.15 26.68 -2.09
C LEU A 209 11.37 28.16 -1.76
N SER A 210 10.40 28.80 -1.10
CA SER A 210 10.53 30.19 -0.65
C SER A 210 11.69 30.37 0.33
N ALA A 211 11.86 29.45 1.29
CA ALA A 211 12.96 29.47 2.25
C ALA A 211 14.35 29.27 1.61
N ARG A 212 14.42 28.65 0.43
CA ARG A 212 15.65 28.38 -0.33
C ARG A 212 15.89 29.38 -1.46
N ASN A 213 15.33 30.59 -1.38
CA ASN A 213 15.45 31.62 -2.43
C ASN A 213 15.09 31.11 -3.84
N HIS A 214 14.08 30.24 -3.95
CA HIS A 214 13.62 29.63 -5.20
C HIS A 214 14.67 28.77 -5.92
N GLN A 215 15.66 28.26 -5.19
CA GLN A 215 16.66 27.34 -5.70
C GLN A 215 16.62 26.03 -4.91
N TRP A 216 15.94 25.04 -5.46
CA TRP A 216 15.89 23.71 -4.84
C TRP A 216 15.96 22.62 -5.90
N THR A 217 17.12 21.96 -5.94
CA THR A 217 17.36 20.76 -6.73
C THR A 217 17.25 19.52 -5.86
N MET A 218 16.63 18.47 -6.39
CA MET A 218 16.47 17.17 -5.75
C MET A 218 16.84 16.06 -6.73
N PRO A 219 17.40 14.94 -6.25
CA PRO A 219 17.58 13.75 -7.07
C PRO A 219 16.24 13.07 -7.37
N ALA A 220 16.12 12.52 -8.58
CA ALA A 220 14.97 11.76 -9.03
C ALA A 220 15.42 10.58 -9.90
N ILE A 221 14.73 9.45 -9.76
CA ILE A 221 14.96 8.25 -10.57
C ILE A 221 14.00 8.23 -11.76
N VAL A 222 14.52 8.01 -12.96
CA VAL A 222 13.71 7.82 -14.17
C VAL A 222 12.98 6.48 -14.07
N LEU A 223 11.64 6.51 -14.09
CA LEU A 223 10.81 5.29 -14.01
C LEU A 223 10.38 4.78 -15.38
N GLU A 224 10.06 5.69 -16.29
CA GLU A 224 9.57 5.38 -17.63
C GLU A 224 9.89 6.54 -18.56
N THR A 225 10.46 6.24 -19.73
CA THR A 225 10.61 7.21 -20.83
C THR A 225 9.53 6.96 -21.88
N LYS A 226 8.90 8.02 -22.38
CA LYS A 226 7.93 7.97 -23.48
C LYS A 226 8.53 8.55 -24.75
N ASN A 227 7.99 8.15 -25.89
CA ASN A 227 8.48 8.53 -27.23
C ASN A 227 8.63 10.05 -27.43
N ASP A 228 7.79 10.87 -26.78
CA ASP A 228 7.81 12.34 -26.92
C ASP A 228 8.77 13.06 -25.96
N GLN A 229 9.90 12.43 -25.58
CA GLN A 229 10.86 12.94 -24.58
C GLN A 229 10.29 13.16 -23.17
N ARG A 230 9.00 12.87 -22.94
CA ARG A 230 8.36 12.96 -21.64
C ARG A 230 8.70 11.72 -20.82
N ALA A 231 9.19 11.92 -19.61
CA ALA A 231 9.44 10.85 -18.68
C ALA A 231 8.59 10.98 -17.41
N ILE A 232 8.37 9.84 -16.78
CA ILE A 232 7.88 9.75 -15.41
C ILE A 232 9.10 9.51 -14.53
N LEU A 233 9.23 10.30 -13.48
CA LEU A 233 10.29 10.17 -12.49
C LEU A 233 9.68 10.09 -11.11
N GLU A 234 10.42 9.55 -10.15
CA GLU A 234 10.09 9.61 -8.72
C GLU A 234 11.22 10.29 -7.98
N LEU A 235 10.91 11.26 -7.11
CA LEU A 235 11.92 11.89 -6.26
C LEU A 235 12.56 10.83 -5.37
N THR A 236 13.88 10.85 -5.19
CA THR A 236 14.56 9.84 -4.38
C THR A 236 14.17 9.96 -2.91
N ASP A 237 14.14 11.20 -2.41
CA ASP A 237 13.87 11.51 -1.01
C ASP A 237 12.39 11.39 -0.63
N TYR A 238 11.47 11.47 -1.60
CA TYR A 238 10.03 11.48 -1.37
C TYR A 238 9.31 10.57 -2.37
N PRO A 239 8.35 9.71 -1.96
CA PRO A 239 7.59 8.87 -2.89
C PRO A 239 6.55 9.69 -3.67
N PHE A 240 7.04 10.62 -4.47
CA PHE A 240 6.27 11.58 -5.25
C PHE A 240 6.72 11.53 -6.70
N ARG A 241 5.77 11.17 -7.57
CA ARG A 241 6.03 11.06 -9.01
C ARG A 241 5.83 12.39 -9.70
N ILE A 242 6.77 12.73 -10.55
CA ILE A 242 6.79 13.94 -11.37
C ILE A 242 6.83 13.56 -12.84
N ARG A 243 6.48 14.53 -13.69
CA ARG A 243 6.64 14.44 -15.13
C ARG A 243 7.62 15.53 -15.55
N CYS A 244 8.64 15.15 -16.28
CA CYS A 244 9.64 16.07 -16.81
C CYS A 244 9.98 15.67 -18.25
N SER A 245 10.40 16.63 -19.07
CA SER A 245 10.96 16.35 -20.39
C SER A 245 12.46 16.08 -20.23
N LEU A 246 12.93 14.95 -20.76
CA LEU A 246 14.33 14.54 -20.70
C LEU A 246 15.03 14.74 -22.04
N GLN A 247 16.36 14.83 -21.98
CA GLN A 247 17.19 14.70 -23.18
C GLN A 247 17.14 13.23 -23.66
N ALA A 248 17.34 13.00 -24.97
CA ALA A 248 17.12 11.71 -25.62
C ALA A 248 17.98 10.54 -25.11
N THR A 249 18.97 10.79 -24.24
CA THR A 249 19.94 9.80 -23.77
C THR A 249 19.58 9.12 -22.45
N SER A 250 18.60 9.62 -21.69
CA SER A 250 18.24 9.05 -20.37
C SER A 250 17.46 7.74 -20.49
N LYS A 251 17.76 6.79 -19.61
CA LYS A 251 17.14 5.46 -19.54
C LYS A 251 16.42 5.26 -18.20
N PRO A 252 15.40 4.38 -18.12
CA PRO A 252 14.84 3.95 -16.84
C PRO A 252 15.94 3.45 -15.90
N GLY A 253 15.93 3.93 -14.66
CA GLY A 253 16.93 3.64 -13.63
C GLY A 253 17.99 4.74 -13.45
N ASP A 254 18.15 5.64 -14.42
CA ASP A 254 19.07 6.76 -14.28
C ASP A 254 18.63 7.70 -13.15
N GLU A 255 19.60 8.12 -12.34
CA GLU A 255 19.42 9.18 -11.35
C GLU A 255 19.74 10.54 -11.97
N ILE A 256 18.80 11.47 -11.88
CA ILE A 256 18.93 12.81 -12.44
C ILE A 256 18.51 13.90 -11.46
N GLY A 257 19.18 15.04 -11.54
CA GLY A 257 18.80 16.23 -10.78
C GLY A 257 17.61 16.94 -11.40
N VAL A 258 16.61 17.26 -10.59
CA VAL A 258 15.46 18.08 -10.99
C VAL A 258 15.34 19.30 -10.07
N SER A 259 15.16 20.48 -10.67
CA SER A 259 14.92 21.72 -9.94
C SER A 259 13.43 22.04 -9.88
N LEU A 260 12.92 22.31 -8.68
CA LEU A 260 11.58 22.84 -8.48
C LEU A 260 11.54 24.33 -8.84
N LYS A 261 10.68 24.71 -9.79
CA LYS A 261 10.54 26.11 -10.25
C LYS A 261 9.34 26.84 -9.65
N GLY A 262 8.30 26.10 -9.29
CA GLY A 262 7.11 26.69 -8.71
C GLY A 262 6.08 25.65 -8.31
N VAL A 263 5.18 26.06 -7.42
CA VAL A 263 4.08 25.25 -6.93
C VAL A 263 2.78 26.01 -7.15
N ASP A 264 1.80 25.35 -7.73
CA ASP A 264 0.43 25.83 -7.86
C ASP A 264 -0.47 24.99 -6.97
N LEU A 265 -0.85 25.57 -5.82
CA LEU A 265 -1.71 24.93 -4.84
C LEU A 265 -3.17 24.81 -5.31
N TRP A 266 -3.63 25.71 -6.18
CA TRP A 266 -5.00 25.71 -6.70
C TRP A 266 -5.19 24.56 -7.70
N ASN A 267 -4.29 24.44 -8.66
CA ASN A 267 -4.28 23.36 -9.64
C ASN A 267 -3.63 22.07 -9.12
N ARG A 268 -3.07 22.10 -7.91
CA ARG A 268 -2.38 20.97 -7.25
C ARG A 268 -1.27 20.40 -8.14
N SER A 269 -0.43 21.28 -8.65
CA SER A 269 0.71 20.94 -9.51
C SER A 269 2.00 21.57 -8.99
N ALA A 270 3.13 20.95 -9.29
CA ALA A 270 4.45 21.51 -9.11
C ALA A 270 5.21 21.40 -10.43
N GLN A 271 5.99 22.42 -10.75
CA GLN A 271 6.76 22.51 -11.98
C GLN A 271 8.21 22.12 -11.70
N PHE A 272 8.64 21.03 -12.31
CA PHE A 272 10.01 20.51 -12.23
C PHE A 272 10.66 20.59 -13.59
N VAL A 273 11.90 21.04 -13.62
CA VAL A 273 12.77 21.04 -14.80
C VAL A 273 14.05 20.28 -14.49
N LEU A 274 14.75 19.81 -15.52
CA LEU A 274 16.10 19.27 -15.34
C LEU A 274 17.00 20.34 -14.70
N ALA A 275 17.76 19.92 -13.70
CA ALA A 275 18.85 20.75 -13.18
C ALA A 275 19.91 20.91 -14.29
N GLN A 276 20.42 22.13 -14.42
CA GLN A 276 21.58 22.42 -15.27
C GLN A 276 22.87 22.04 -14.56
#